data_AF-A0A3D2MFU8-F1
#
_entry.id   AF-A0A3D2MFU8-F1
#
_cell.length_a   1.000
_cell.length_b   1.000
_cell.length_c   1.000
_cell.angle_alpha   90.00
_cell.angle_beta   90.00
_cell.angle_gamma   90.00
#
_symmetry.space_group_name_H-M   'P 1'
#
loop_
_entity.id
_entity.type
_entity.pdbx_description
1 polymer ?
#
loop_
_entity_poly.entity_id
_entity_poly.type
_entity_poly.pdbx_seq_one_letter_code
_entity_poly.pdbx_strand_id
1 'polypeptide(L)' 'MASASDDGTVQLWDAVTGRKAYSYSGHNGGVTAISWSPDGTRLASG' A
#
# COMPACT_ATOMS: atom_id res chain seq x y z
N MET A 1 4.73 1.90 -6.95
CA MET A 1 3.43 2.57 -6.70
C MET A 1 2.71 1.87 -5.56
N ALA A 2 1.84 2.56 -4.83
CA ALA A 2 1.01 1.96 -3.79
C ALA A 2 -0.44 2.41 -3.94
N SER A 3 -1.38 1.55 -3.57
CA SER A 3 -2.81 1.83 -3.54
C SER A 3 -3.43 1.29 -2.25
N ALA A 4 -4.40 2.01 -1.71
CA ALA A 4 -5.24 1.59 -0.61
C ALA A 4 -6.66 1.30 -1.11
N SER A 5 -7.40 0.50 -0.36
CA SER A 5 -8.73 0.04 -0.71
C SER A 5 -9.64 0.00 0.52
N ASP A 6 -10.93 0.18 0.28
CA ASP A 6 -11.99 0.17 1.30
C ASP A 6 -12.19 -1.20 1.95
N ASP A 7 -11.65 -2.26 1.34
CA ASP A 7 -11.61 -3.62 1.91
C ASP A 7 -10.49 -3.84 2.94
N GLY A 8 -9.78 -2.78 3.32
CA GLY A 8 -8.68 -2.85 4.29
C GLY A 8 -7.38 -3.38 3.72
N THR A 9 -7.26 -3.42 2.38
CA THR A 9 -6.05 -3.88 1.71
C THR A 9 -5.18 -2.73 1.21
N VAL A 10 -3.87 -2.93 1.31
CA VAL A 10 -2.85 -2.06 0.71
C VAL A 10 -2.04 -2.87 -0.28
N GLN A 11 -1.92 -2.38 -1.51
CA GLN A 11 -1.26 -3.08 -2.59
C GLN A 11 -0.07 -2.28 -3.08
N LEU A 12 1.05 -2.97 -3.27
CA LEU A 12 2.30 -2.42 -3.75
C LEU A 12 2.60 -2.97 -5.14
N TRP A 13 3.04 -2.08 -6.01
CA TRP A 13 3.36 -2.40 -7.40
C TRP A 13 4.78 -1.95 -7.71
N ASP A 14 5.54 -2.84 -8.34
CA ASP A 14 6.83 -2.49 -8.92
C ASP A 14 6.60 -1.56 -10.11
N ALA A 15 7.22 -0.39 -10.07
CA ALA A 15 6.98 0.66 -11.07
C ALA A 15 7.63 0.37 -12.42
N VAL A 16 8.65 -0.50 -12.46
CA VAL A 16 9.41 -0.81 -13.67
C VAL A 16 8.73 -1.91 -14.47
N THR A 17 8.25 -2.94 -13.77
CA THR A 17 7.64 -4.14 -14.36
C THR A 17 6.11 -4.08 -14.38
N GLY A 18 5.51 -3.15 -13.63
CA GLY A 18 4.05 -3.05 -13.47
C GLY A 18 3.44 -4.23 -12.70
N ARG A 19 4.27 -5.11 -12.12
CA ARG A 19 3.80 -6.30 -11.40
C ARG A 19 3.45 -5.97 -9.96
N LYS A 20 2.44 -6.67 -9.45
CA LYS A 20 2.07 -6.61 -8.03
C LYS A 20 3.21 -7.21 -7.22
N ALA A 21 3.82 -6.40 -6.37
CA ALA A 21 4.95 -6.80 -5.53
C ALA A 21 4.44 -7.38 -4.21
N TYR A 22 3.53 -6.66 -3.53
CA TYR A 22 3.03 -7.05 -2.22
C TYR A 22 1.55 -6.70 -2.06
N SER A 23 0.86 -7.47 -1.23
CA SER A 23 -0.51 -7.22 -0.80
C SER A 23 -0.56 -7.37 0.71
N TYR A 24 -0.87 -6.29 1.41
CA TYR A 24 -0.96 -6.24 2.85
C TYR A 24 -2.43 -6.18 3.24
N SER A 25 -2.86 -7.14 4.05
CA SER A 25 -4.20 -7.23 4.62
C SER A 25 -4.05 -7.34 6.13
N GLY A 26 -4.77 -6.52 6.88
CA GLY A 26 -4.65 -6.48 8.34
C GLY A 26 -5.40 -5.32 8.98
N HIS A 27 -5.87 -4.37 8.19
CA HIS A 27 -6.81 -3.35 8.66
C HIS A 27 -8.20 -3.98 8.78
N ASN A 28 -8.86 -3.74 9.92
CA ASN A 28 -10.23 -4.20 10.18
C ASN A 28 -11.31 -3.40 9.43
N GLY A 29 -10.91 -2.33 8.72
CA GLY A 29 -11.76 -1.48 7.91
C GLY A 29 -10.98 -0.88 6.75
N GLY A 30 -11.65 -0.06 5.94
CA GLY A 30 -11.05 0.56 4.76
C GLY A 30 -9.84 1.42 5.08
N VAL A 31 -8.83 1.33 4.23
CA VAL A 31 -7.66 2.20 4.31
C VAL A 31 -7.96 3.46 3.52
N THR A 32 -7.98 4.60 4.20
CA THR A 32 -8.35 5.89 3.63
C THR A 32 -7.15 6.73 3.25
N ALA A 33 -5.98 6.45 3.83
CA ALA A 33 -4.76 7.18 3.57
C ALA A 33 -3.53 6.26 3.53
N ILE A 34 -2.58 6.62 2.66
CA ILE A 34 -1.26 6.01 2.59
C ILE A 34 -0.19 7.08 2.49
N SER A 35 0.96 6.86 3.13
CA SER A 35 2.09 7.78 3.05
C SER A 35 3.42 7.04 3.10
N TRP A 36 4.29 7.37 2.15
CA TRP A 36 5.64 6.83 2.08
C TRP A 36 6.57 7.61 2.98
N SER A 37 7.50 6.92 3.63
CA SER A 37 8.64 7.58 4.26
C SER A 37 9.48 8.32 3.21
N PRO A 38 10.16 9.42 3.56
CA PRO A 38 10.99 10.17 2.61
C PRO A 38 12.11 9.33 1.98
N ASP A 39 12.58 8.29 2.68
CA ASP A 39 13.59 7.35 2.21
C ASP A 39 13.02 6.19 1.36
N GLY A 40 11.69 6.11 1.20
CA GLY A 40 11.00 5.08 0.43
C GLY A 40 11.04 3.67 1.04
N THR A 41 11.54 3.51 2.27
CA THR A 41 11.70 2.18 2.89
C THR A 41 10.47 1.71 3.67
N ARG A 42 9.57 2.63 4.03
CA ARG A 42 8.39 2.35 4.85
C ARG A 42 7.15 2.97 4.23
N LEU A 43 6.02 2.27 4.40
CA LEU A 43 4.71 2.73 4.02
C LEU A 43 3.81 2.71 5.27
N ALA A 44 3.23 3.86 5.60
CA ALA A 44 2.19 3.97 6.62
C ALA A 44 0.81 3.95 5.95
N SER A 45 -0.18 3.36 6.61
CA SER A 45 -1.55 3.20 6.12
C SER A 45 -2.53 3.24 7.28
N GLY A 46 -3.69 3.85 7.09
CA GLY A 46 -4.78 3.89 8.08
C GLY A 46 -6.10 4.36 7.50
#